data_AF-A0A7G5EDA6-F1
#
_entry.id   AF-A0A7G5EDA6-F1
#
_cell.length_a   1.000
_cell.length_b   1.000
_cell.length_c   1.000
_cell.angle_alpha   90.00
_cell.angle_beta   90.00
_cell.angle_gamma   90.00
#
_symmetry.space_group_name_H-M   'P 1'
#
loop_
_entity.id
_entity.type
_entity.pdbx_description
1 polymer ?
#
loop_
_entity_poly.entity_id
_entity_poly.type
_entity_poly.pdbx_seq_one_letter_code
_entity_poly.pdbx_strand_id
1 'polypeptide(L)'
;MGKGEPLQLLALAVGVYLLLEASFHGMAWLLARIIDGQARRQGQVTMPSRAHWQAIFYRLFAVLAVLMLSHWFSFGLNRPEWQQWLLGAVIIATVLSAVMLTDASIIQQLKKDSQPHFSNMQEMGLLHILRHLPAHKQWYFSAAYLPLARRLNLGISLLAFLLLYLDLRFYQGG
;
A
#
# COMPACT_ATOMS: atom_id res chain seq x y z
N MET A 1 2.58 -2.43 -36.95
CA MET A 1 1.53 -2.35 -35.91
C MET A 1 0.34 -3.18 -36.35
N GLY A 2 0.26 -4.41 -35.87
CA GLY A 2 -0.81 -5.35 -36.21
C GLY A 2 -2.01 -5.16 -35.30
N LYS A 3 -3.23 -5.29 -35.84
CA LYS A 3 -4.50 -5.10 -35.12
C LYS A 3 -4.70 -5.99 -33.85
N GLY A 4 -3.80 -6.94 -33.58
CA GLY A 4 -3.83 -7.85 -32.42
C GLY A 4 -2.84 -7.55 -31.29
N GLU A 5 -1.83 -6.68 -31.50
CA GLU A 5 -0.81 -6.34 -30.49
C GLU A 5 -1.40 -5.75 -29.18
N PRO A 6 -2.35 -4.80 -29.20
CA PRO A 6 -2.85 -4.20 -27.95
C PRO A 6 -3.70 -5.17 -27.12
N LEU A 7 -4.40 -6.13 -27.77
CA LEU A 7 -5.23 -7.12 -27.08
C LEU A 7 -4.37 -8.18 -26.39
N GLN A 8 -3.27 -8.61 -27.02
CA GLN A 8 -2.32 -9.54 -26.42
C GLN A 8 -1.58 -8.90 -25.24
N LEU A 9 -1.19 -7.63 -25.38
CA LEU A 9 -0.55 -6.86 -24.30
C LEU A 9 -1.49 -6.66 -23.12
N LEU A 10 -2.76 -6.32 -23.38
CA LEU A 10 -3.78 -6.23 -22.34
C LEU A 10 -4.00 -7.57 -21.64
N ALA A 11 -4.09 -8.67 -22.38
CA ALA A 11 -4.26 -10.01 -21.79
C ALA A 11 -3.07 -10.40 -20.91
N LEU A 12 -1.84 -10.10 -21.35
CA LEU A 12 -0.63 -10.31 -20.56
C LEU A 12 -0.64 -9.44 -19.29
N ALA A 13 -0.96 -8.15 -19.42
CA ALA A 13 -1.03 -7.24 -18.28
C ALA A 13 -2.07 -7.70 -17.25
N VAL A 14 -3.26 -8.14 -17.70
CA VAL A 14 -4.30 -8.70 -16.83
C VAL A 14 -3.82 -9.98 -16.16
N GLY A 15 -3.20 -10.91 -16.88
CA GLY A 15 -2.69 -12.16 -16.32
C GLY A 15 -1.63 -11.94 -15.24
N VAL A 16 -0.64 -11.08 -15.53
CA VAL A 16 0.44 -10.72 -14.58
C VAL A 16 -0.15 -9.99 -13.37
N TYR A 17 -1.06 -9.05 -13.59
CA TYR A 17 -1.71 -8.32 -12.52
C TYR A 17 -2.52 -9.23 -11.59
N LEU A 18 -3.34 -10.13 -12.13
CA LEU A 18 -4.12 -11.08 -11.31
C LEU A 18 -3.22 -12.00 -10.50
N LEU A 19 -2.09 -12.45 -11.07
CA LEU A 19 -1.11 -13.26 -10.36
C LEU A 19 -0.47 -12.49 -9.20
N LEU A 20 -0.07 -11.23 -9.44
CA LEU A 20 0.48 -10.35 -8.41
C LEU A 20 -0.54 -10.06 -7.32
N GLU A 21 -1.77 -9.72 -7.69
CA GLU A 21 -2.85 -9.42 -6.76
C GLU A 21 -3.18 -10.63 -5.87
N ALA A 22 -3.25 -11.83 -6.44
CA ALA A 22 -3.43 -13.08 -5.69
C ALA A 22 -2.25 -13.33 -4.73
N SER A 23 -1.02 -13.11 -5.19
CA SER A 23 0.19 -13.29 -4.38
C SER A 23 0.24 -12.33 -3.20
N PHE A 24 -0.09 -11.06 -3.43
CA PHE A 24 -0.12 -10.03 -2.39
C PHE A 24 -1.22 -10.26 -1.38
N HIS A 25 -2.43 -10.66 -1.83
CA HIS A 25 -3.49 -11.06 -0.92
C HIS A 25 -3.11 -12.27 -0.07
N GLY A 26 -2.50 -13.29 -0.68
CA GLY A 26 -2.01 -14.48 0.01
C GLY A 26 -0.97 -14.15 1.08
N MET A 27 0.03 -13.35 0.71
CA MET A 27 1.08 -12.92 1.63
C MET A 27 0.55 -12.03 2.76
N ALA A 28 -0.32 -11.07 2.44
CA ALA A 28 -0.97 -10.21 3.44
C ALA A 28 -1.80 -11.01 4.45
N TRP A 29 -2.52 -12.04 3.97
CA TRP A 29 -3.30 -12.95 4.81
C TRP A 29 -2.42 -13.81 5.72
N LEU A 30 -1.28 -14.30 5.19
CA LEU A 30 -0.31 -15.10 5.93
C LEU A 30 0.33 -14.28 7.06
N LEU A 31 0.85 -13.10 6.74
CA LEU A 31 1.48 -12.19 7.71
C LEU A 31 0.49 -11.75 8.79
N ALA A 32 -0.73 -11.39 8.40
CA ALA A 32 -1.79 -11.07 9.35
C ALA A 32 -2.10 -12.25 10.30
N ARG A 33 -2.07 -13.49 9.78
CA ARG A 33 -2.28 -14.70 10.60
C ARG A 33 -1.15 -14.94 11.60
N ILE A 34 0.09 -14.73 11.19
CA ILE A 34 1.27 -14.91 12.05
C ILE A 34 1.22 -13.91 13.21
N ILE A 35 0.96 -12.63 12.92
CA ILE A 35 0.90 -11.57 13.93
C ILE A 35 -0.27 -11.78 14.90
N ASP A 36 -1.47 -12.12 14.40
CA ASP A 36 -2.62 -12.42 15.25
C ASP A 36 -2.33 -13.64 16.15
N GLY A 37 -1.67 -14.67 15.60
CA GLY A 37 -1.23 -15.84 16.37
C GLY A 37 -0.22 -15.50 17.47
N GLN A 38 0.74 -14.60 17.21
CA GLN A 38 1.72 -14.16 18.21
C GLN A 38 1.08 -13.27 19.29
N ALA A 39 0.23 -12.32 18.92
CA ALA A 39 -0.48 -11.45 19.87
C ALA A 39 -1.34 -12.25 20.85
N ARG A 40 -2.08 -13.25 20.35
CA ARG A 40 -2.87 -14.16 21.18
C ARG A 40 -2.03 -14.99 22.15
N ARG A 41 -0.86 -15.48 21.71
CA ARG A 41 0.07 -16.25 22.55
C ARG A 41 0.68 -15.41 23.68
N GLN A 42 0.83 -14.10 23.47
CA GLN A 42 1.38 -13.18 24.46
C GLN A 42 0.34 -12.64 25.45
N GLY A 43 -0.91 -13.15 25.42
CA GLY A 43 -2.00 -12.63 26.25
C GLY A 43 -2.39 -11.18 25.91
N GLN A 44 -1.78 -10.60 24.87
CA GLN A 44 -2.12 -9.29 24.35
C GLN A 44 -3.36 -9.45 23.46
N VAL A 45 -4.53 -9.57 24.09
CA VAL A 45 -5.81 -9.35 23.42
C VAL A 45 -5.97 -7.84 23.21
N THR A 46 -5.05 -7.26 22.44
CA THR A 46 -5.18 -5.89 21.97
C THR A 46 -5.54 -6.00 20.50
N MET A 47 -6.75 -5.53 20.15
CA MET A 47 -7.15 -5.27 18.77
C MET A 47 -5.96 -4.63 18.03
N PRO A 48 -5.45 -5.34 17.02
CA PRO A 48 -6.03 -5.24 15.68
C PRO A 48 -6.84 -6.47 15.28
N SER A 49 -7.94 -6.26 14.56
CA SER A 49 -8.57 -7.36 13.84
C SER A 49 -7.65 -7.83 12.72
N ARG A 50 -7.61 -9.14 12.44
CA ARG A 50 -6.83 -9.73 11.33
C ARG A 50 -7.04 -9.02 9.98
N ALA A 51 -8.26 -8.54 9.74
CA ALA A 51 -8.62 -7.80 8.54
C ALA A 51 -7.86 -6.46 8.40
N HIS A 52 -7.54 -5.82 9.53
CA HIS A 52 -6.75 -4.59 9.56
C HIS A 52 -5.31 -4.84 9.12
N TRP A 53 -4.66 -5.86 9.69
CA TRP A 53 -3.31 -6.25 9.27
C TRP A 53 -3.25 -6.65 7.81
N GLN A 54 -4.23 -7.41 7.34
CA GLN A 54 -4.32 -7.78 5.93
C GLN A 54 -4.43 -6.55 5.03
N ALA A 55 -5.21 -5.53 5.43
CA ALA A 55 -5.34 -4.30 4.67
C ALA A 55 -4.03 -3.50 4.61
N ILE A 56 -3.28 -3.41 5.71
CA ILE A 56 -1.96 -2.74 5.76
C ILE A 56 -0.95 -3.48 4.89
N PHE A 57 -0.80 -4.79 5.07
CA PHE A 57 0.17 -5.57 4.30
C PHE A 57 -0.14 -5.54 2.81
N TYR A 58 -1.42 -5.62 2.43
CA TYR A 58 -1.80 -5.49 1.03
C TYR A 58 -1.36 -4.14 0.44
N ARG A 59 -1.60 -3.01 1.14
CA ARG A 59 -1.12 -1.70 0.66
C ARG A 59 0.39 -1.67 0.51
N LEU A 60 1.10 -2.23 1.48
CA LEU A 60 2.55 -2.28 1.46
C LEU A 60 3.06 -3.03 0.23
N PHE A 61 2.48 -4.20 -0.07
CA PHE A 61 2.82 -4.96 -1.27
C PHE A 61 2.39 -4.27 -2.57
N ALA A 62 1.24 -3.61 -2.60
CA ALA A 62 0.76 -2.92 -3.80
C ALA A 62 1.61 -1.69 -4.13
N VAL A 63 2.01 -0.89 -3.13
CA VAL A 63 2.94 0.23 -3.31
C VAL A 63 4.32 -0.28 -3.72
N LEU A 64 4.78 -1.39 -3.13
CA LEU A 64 6.03 -2.02 -3.53
C LEU A 64 5.97 -2.47 -5.00
N ALA A 65 4.87 -3.05 -5.44
CA ALA A 65 4.67 -3.48 -6.83
C ALA A 65 4.76 -2.29 -7.80
N VAL A 66 4.08 -1.19 -7.48
CA VAL A 66 4.16 0.07 -8.24
C VAL A 66 5.61 0.55 -8.37
N LEU A 67 6.38 0.49 -7.29
CA LEU A 67 7.76 0.95 -7.29
C LEU A 67 8.71 -0.01 -8.01
N MET A 68 8.53 -1.32 -7.83
CA MET A 68 9.34 -2.34 -8.51
C MET A 68 9.07 -2.42 -10.01
N LEU A 69 7.84 -2.13 -10.45
CA LEU A 69 7.46 -2.03 -11.86
C LEU A 69 7.85 -0.70 -12.50
N SER A 70 8.20 0.32 -11.70
CA SER A 70 8.78 1.53 -12.28
C SER A 70 10.18 1.22 -12.81
N HIS A 71 10.45 1.56 -14.08
CA HIS A 71 11.74 1.39 -14.77
C HIS A 71 12.99 1.87 -13.98
N TRP A 72 12.80 2.64 -12.90
CA TRP A 72 13.83 3.05 -11.95
C TRP A 72 14.49 1.87 -11.22
N PHE A 73 13.77 0.78 -10.97
CA PHE A 73 14.32 -0.39 -10.27
C PHE A 73 15.37 -1.10 -11.14
N SER A 74 15.08 -1.29 -12.43
CA SER A 74 16.03 -1.88 -13.40
C SER A 74 17.24 -0.99 -13.69
N PHE A 75 17.07 0.35 -13.71
CA PHE A 75 18.21 1.28 -13.85
C PHE A 75 19.13 1.29 -12.62
N GLY A 76 18.61 0.94 -11.45
CA GLY A 76 19.35 0.80 -10.20
C GLY A 76 20.28 -0.41 -10.15
N LEU A 77 19.85 -1.53 -10.73
CA LEU A 77 20.56 -2.83 -10.66
C LEU A 77 21.91 -2.85 -11.40
N ASN A 78 22.15 -1.92 -12.33
CA ASN A 78 23.41 -1.78 -13.05
C ASN A 78 24.39 -0.77 -12.40
N ARG A 79 24.08 -0.31 -11.18
CA ARG A 79 24.89 0.70 -10.47
C ARG A 79 25.87 0.05 -9.48
N PRO A 80 26.94 0.76 -9.04
CA PRO A 80 27.82 0.29 -7.98
C PRO A 80 27.04 -0.12 -6.71
N GLU A 81 27.54 -1.10 -5.97
CA GLU A 81 26.84 -1.72 -4.82
C GLU A 81 26.25 -0.70 -3.83
N TRP A 82 27.00 0.35 -3.47
CA TRP A 82 26.52 1.36 -2.53
C TRP A 82 25.32 2.18 -3.05
N GLN A 83 25.22 2.39 -4.37
CA GLN A 83 24.08 3.07 -5.00
C GLN A 83 22.85 2.16 -5.01
N GLN A 84 23.04 0.84 -5.15
CA GLN A 84 21.95 -0.14 -5.04
C GLN A 84 21.39 -0.17 -3.62
N TRP A 85 22.26 -0.17 -2.60
CA TRP A 85 21.84 -0.08 -1.20
C TRP A 85 21.10 1.21 -0.89
N LEU A 86 21.61 2.35 -1.34
CA LEU A 86 20.97 3.66 -1.16
C LEU A 86 19.60 3.70 -1.84
N LEU A 87 19.51 3.19 -3.07
CA LEU A 87 18.25 3.09 -3.81
C LEU A 87 17.25 2.19 -3.09
N GLY A 88 17.68 1.03 -2.61
CA GLY A 88 16.85 0.13 -1.79
C GLY A 88 16.32 0.82 -0.53
N ALA A 89 17.18 1.56 0.18
CA ALA A 89 16.78 2.32 1.35
C ALA A 89 15.76 3.43 1.03
N VAL A 90 15.96 4.17 -0.06
CA VAL A 90 15.03 5.21 -0.54
C VAL A 90 13.68 4.59 -0.92
N ILE A 91 13.68 3.44 -1.61
CA ILE A 91 12.46 2.72 -1.96
C ILE A 91 11.71 2.30 -0.69
N ILE A 92 12.38 1.66 0.27
CA ILE A 92 11.77 1.25 1.53
C ILE A 92 11.19 2.47 2.26
N ALA A 93 11.94 3.56 2.38
CA ALA A 93 11.47 4.79 3.01
C ALA A 93 10.24 5.37 2.31
N THR A 94 10.20 5.32 0.98
CA THR A 94 9.09 5.82 0.16
C THR A 94 7.84 4.97 0.37
N VAL A 95 7.96 3.64 0.35
CA VAL A 95 6.85 2.71 0.61
C VAL A 95 6.27 2.95 1.99
N LEU A 96 7.12 2.99 3.02
CA LEU A 96 6.69 3.20 4.40
C LEU A 96 6.01 4.58 4.56
N SER A 97 6.56 5.62 3.93
CA SER A 97 5.97 6.96 3.95
C SER A 97 4.61 6.99 3.28
N ALA A 98 4.45 6.35 2.11
CA ALA A 98 3.18 6.28 1.40
C ALA A 98 2.10 5.54 2.23
N VAL A 99 2.46 4.42 2.85
CA VAL A 99 1.54 3.66 3.72
C VAL A 99 1.13 4.51 4.93
N MET A 100 2.11 5.12 5.62
CA MET A 100 1.88 5.99 6.78
C MET A 100 1.02 7.20 6.44
N LEU A 101 1.28 7.84 5.29
CA LEU A 101 0.50 8.98 4.80
C LEU A 101 -0.94 8.60 4.49
N THR A 102 -1.15 7.44 3.85
CA THR A 102 -2.48 6.89 3.55
C THR A 102 -3.25 6.59 4.83
N ASP A 103 -2.58 6.03 5.84
CA ASP A 103 -3.18 5.78 7.14
C ASP A 103 -3.58 7.07 7.84
N ALA A 104 -2.68 8.05 7.85
CA ALA A 104 -2.94 9.35 8.44
C ALA A 104 -4.09 10.09 7.74
N SER A 105 -4.21 9.96 6.41
CA SER A 105 -5.31 10.59 5.66
C SER A 105 -6.66 9.93 5.96
N ILE A 106 -6.72 8.59 6.10
CA ILE A 106 -7.95 7.90 6.53
C ILE A 106 -8.37 8.39 7.93
N ILE A 107 -7.42 8.47 8.86
CA ILE A 107 -7.70 8.93 10.23
C ILE A 107 -8.16 10.38 10.25
N GLN A 108 -7.53 11.23 9.43
CA GLN A 108 -7.94 12.62 9.28
C GLN A 108 -9.39 12.71 8.79
N GLN A 109 -9.77 11.90 7.80
CA GLN A 109 -11.14 11.85 7.29
C GLN A 109 -12.12 11.36 8.38
N LEU A 110 -11.81 10.26 9.06
CA LEU A 110 -12.65 9.72 10.14
C LEU A 110 -12.87 10.72 11.28
N LYS A 111 -11.82 11.46 11.66
CA LYS A 111 -11.92 12.52 12.67
C LYS A 111 -12.83 13.64 12.21
N LYS A 112 -12.68 14.12 10.96
CA LYS A 112 -13.53 15.16 10.38
C LYS A 112 -15.02 14.74 10.36
N ASP A 113 -15.28 13.49 9.98
CA ASP A 113 -16.64 12.96 9.87
C ASP A 113 -17.30 12.75 11.26
N SER A 114 -16.51 12.41 12.28
CA SER A 114 -17.00 12.15 13.63
C SER A 114 -17.16 13.41 14.50
N GLN A 115 -16.42 14.48 14.18
CA GLN A 115 -16.35 15.69 14.99
C GLN A 115 -16.39 16.95 14.11
N PRO A 116 -17.54 17.27 13.49
CA PRO A 116 -17.67 18.38 12.54
C PRO A 116 -17.44 19.77 13.15
N HIS A 117 -17.39 19.91 14.48
CA HIS A 117 -17.35 21.20 15.19
C HIS A 117 -16.12 21.40 16.11
N PHE A 118 -15.03 20.63 15.97
CA PHE A 118 -13.86 20.83 16.84
C PHE A 118 -13.00 22.06 16.48
N SER A 119 -12.55 22.76 17.52
CA SER A 119 -11.82 24.04 17.50
C SER A 119 -10.32 23.95 17.16
N ASN A 120 -9.71 22.77 17.17
CA ASN A 120 -8.27 22.59 16.92
C ASN A 120 -7.99 22.02 15.53
N MET A 121 -7.96 22.89 14.50
CA MET A 121 -7.52 22.52 13.15
C MET A 121 -6.11 21.90 13.12
N GLN A 122 -5.26 22.20 14.10
CA GLN A 122 -3.90 21.66 14.25
C GLN A 122 -3.88 20.15 14.55
N GLU A 123 -4.79 19.64 15.39
CA GLU A 123 -4.86 18.21 15.75
C GLU A 123 -5.48 17.33 14.65
N MET A 124 -6.13 17.98 13.68
CA MET A 124 -6.61 17.37 12.44
C MET A 124 -5.57 17.45 11.32
N GLY A 125 -4.41 18.09 11.55
CA GLY A 125 -3.34 18.19 10.56
C GLY A 125 -2.70 16.82 10.30
N LEU A 126 -2.45 16.52 9.01
CA LEU A 126 -1.86 15.26 8.57
C LEU A 126 -0.46 15.03 9.20
N LEU A 127 0.33 16.10 9.28
CA LEU A 127 1.62 16.15 10.00
C LEU A 127 1.49 15.89 11.51
N HIS A 128 0.43 16.38 12.14
CA HIS A 128 0.20 16.15 13.56
C HIS A 128 -0.14 14.68 13.82
N ILE A 129 -0.98 14.08 12.97
CA ILE A 129 -1.34 12.66 13.04
C ILE A 129 -0.12 11.76 12.84
N LEU A 130 0.74 12.09 11.86
CA LEU A 130 1.99 11.36 11.62
C LEU A 130 2.98 11.48 12.79
N ARG A 131 3.05 12.63 13.46
CA ARG A 131 3.92 12.82 14.63
C ARG A 131 3.39 12.12 15.89
N HIS A 132 2.09 11.89 15.99
CA HIS A 132 1.44 11.29 17.16
C HIS A 132 0.67 10.01 16.82
N LEU A 133 1.24 9.15 15.98
CA LEU A 133 0.67 7.87 15.57
C LEU A 133 0.12 7.04 16.75
N PRO A 134 0.83 6.86 17.89
CA PRO A 134 0.33 6.08 19.01
C PRO A 134 -0.95 6.65 19.63
N ALA A 135 -1.10 7.98 19.65
CA ALA A 135 -2.27 8.65 20.21
C ALA A 135 -3.53 8.46 19.35
N HIS A 136 -3.38 7.97 18.11
CA HIS A 136 -4.49 7.74 17.19
C HIS A 136 -4.82 6.26 17.00
N LYS A 137 -4.22 5.37 17.81
CA LYS A 137 -4.42 3.91 17.79
C LYS A 137 -5.90 3.48 17.69
N GLN A 138 -6.80 4.16 18.41
CA GLN A 138 -8.23 3.86 18.38
C GLN A 138 -8.89 4.04 16.99
N TRP A 139 -8.40 4.98 16.18
CA TRP A 139 -8.95 5.26 14.86
C TRP A 139 -8.57 4.19 13.85
N TYR A 140 -7.35 3.65 13.95
CA TYR A 140 -6.90 2.50 13.14
C TYR A 140 -7.82 1.29 13.32
N PHE A 141 -8.29 1.05 14.54
CA PHE A 141 -9.11 -0.12 14.87
C PHE A 141 -10.62 0.15 14.88
N SER A 142 -11.03 1.35 14.46
CA SER A 142 -12.45 1.66 14.33
C SER A 142 -13.11 0.84 13.22
N ALA A 143 -14.38 0.48 13.39
CA ALA A 143 -15.14 -0.23 12.36
C ALA A 143 -15.25 0.56 11.04
N ALA A 144 -15.20 1.90 11.12
CA ALA A 144 -15.27 2.79 9.98
C ALA A 144 -13.96 2.87 9.17
N TYR A 145 -12.82 2.46 9.74
CA TYR A 145 -11.53 2.48 9.05
C TYR A 145 -11.46 1.44 7.93
N LEU A 146 -11.91 0.20 8.17
CA LEU A 146 -11.74 -0.91 7.23
C LEU A 146 -12.46 -0.68 5.87
N PRO A 147 -13.68 -0.12 5.80
CA PRO A 147 -14.31 0.25 4.54
C PRO A 147 -13.52 1.30 3.74
N LEU A 148 -13.01 2.34 4.41
CA LEU A 148 -12.20 3.38 3.75
C LEU A 148 -10.87 2.81 3.24
N ALA A 149 -10.21 2.00 4.08
CA ALA A 149 -9.02 1.24 3.72
C ALA A 149 -9.25 0.40 2.46
N ARG A 150 -10.35 -0.34 2.37
CA ARG A 150 -10.65 -1.18 1.19
C ARG A 150 -10.84 -0.36 -0.08
N ARG A 151 -11.52 0.79 -0.01
CA ARG A 151 -11.71 1.69 -1.16
C ARG A 151 -10.38 2.24 -1.68
N LEU A 152 -9.50 2.64 -0.76
CA LEU A 152 -8.16 3.11 -1.12
C LEU A 152 -7.30 1.98 -1.69
N ASN A 153 -7.39 0.77 -1.12
CA ASN A 153 -6.70 -0.41 -1.65
C ASN A 153 -7.11 -0.70 -3.09
N LEU A 154 -8.41 -0.61 -3.42
CA LEU A 154 -8.91 -0.74 -4.80
C LEU A 154 -8.31 0.31 -5.73
N GLY A 155 -8.24 1.57 -5.29
CA GLY A 155 -7.62 2.65 -6.06
C GLY A 155 -6.13 2.42 -6.30
N ILE A 156 -5.39 1.95 -5.28
CA ILE A 156 -3.97 1.60 -5.40
C ILE A 156 -3.79 0.40 -6.35
N SER A 157 -4.67 -0.60 -6.29
CA SER A 157 -4.60 -1.75 -7.18
C SER A 157 -4.85 -1.37 -8.63
N LEU A 158 -5.85 -0.52 -8.89
CA LEU A 158 -6.12 0.04 -10.22
C LEU A 158 -4.92 0.84 -10.74
N LEU A 159 -4.30 1.66 -9.88
CA LEU A 159 -3.10 2.40 -10.24
C LEU A 159 -1.93 1.47 -10.57
N ALA A 160 -1.73 0.40 -9.78
CA ALA A 160 -0.71 -0.61 -10.04
C ALA A 160 -0.93 -1.32 -11.38
N PHE A 161 -2.18 -1.67 -11.71
CA PHE A 161 -2.55 -2.21 -13.01
C PHE A 161 -2.23 -1.25 -14.15
N LEU A 162 -2.63 0.02 -14.02
CA LEU A 162 -2.38 1.04 -15.05
C LEU A 162 -0.89 1.24 -15.29
N LEU A 163 -0.09 1.27 -14.22
CA LEU A 163 1.35 1.39 -14.32
C LEU A 163 1.97 0.16 -14.98
N LEU A 164 1.60 -1.06 -14.59
CA LEU A 164 2.03 -2.29 -15.25
C LEU A 164 1.70 -2.29 -16.75
N TYR A 165 0.48 -1.87 -17.10
CA TYR A 165 0.04 -1.81 -18.49
C TYR A 165 0.83 -0.78 -19.31
N LEU A 166 1.04 0.42 -18.75
CA LEU A 166 1.87 1.46 -19.39
C LEU A 166 3.32 0.99 -19.55
N ASP A 167 3.86 0.30 -18.55
CA ASP A 167 5.21 -0.25 -18.54
C ASP A 167 5.43 -1.27 -19.67
N LEU A 168 4.54 -2.27 -19.74
CA LEU A 168 4.54 -3.27 -20.81
C LEU A 168 4.37 -2.65 -22.19
N ARG A 169 3.56 -1.59 -22.29
CA ARG A 169 3.35 -0.86 -23.55
C ARG A 169 4.59 -0.07 -23.98
N PHE A 170 5.30 0.56 -23.04
CA PHE A 170 6.56 1.22 -23.32
C PHE A 170 7.64 0.20 -23.75
N TYR A 171 7.71 -0.95 -23.10
CA TYR A 171 8.69 -1.99 -23.41
C TYR A 171 8.49 -2.64 -24.79
N GLN A 172 7.24 -2.79 -25.25
CA GLN A 172 6.95 -3.33 -26.60
C GLN A 172 7.03 -2.28 -27.73
N GLY A 173 7.05 -0.98 -27.39
CA GLY A 173 7.14 0.11 -28.36
C GLY A 173 8.52 0.76 -28.50
N GLY A 174 9.52 0.24 -27.77
CA GLY A 174 10.93 0.64 -27.84
C GLY A 174 11.74 -0.25 -28.77
#